data_AF-X1LRQ0-F1
#
_entry.id   AF-X1LRQ0-F1
#
_cell.length_a   1.000
_cell.length_b   1.000
_cell.length_c   1.000
_cell.angle_alpha   90.00
_cell.angle_beta   90.00
_cell.angle_gamma   90.00
#
_symmetry.space_group_name_H-M   'P 1'
#
loop_
_entity.id
_entity.type
_entity.pdbx_description
1 polymer ?
#
loop_
_entity_poly.entity_id
_entity_poly.type
_entity_poly.pdbx_seq_one_letter_code
_entity_poly.pdbx_strand_id
1 'polypeptide(L)'
;MEFDPHKYPHPGHEDAQGMLLELGKIYGYETSVPPYDRKKKFLDRTLEEIATLEQVPPFTYSDIVRIARAIDVMWFKGDPERWMPRFAFEVEHTTDITKGLTRLNDLHQTIVQVKPFVVLPEDKIKKFEIEISRGTFSKIKDVCKVRTYNSLIELYNRAVEHHSIKSEFLGKSLTFQKP
;
A
#
# COMPACT_ATOMS: atom_id res chain seq x y z
N MET A 1 0.63 0.48 15.88
CA MET A 1 1.89 0.88 16.53
C MET A 1 2.58 1.89 15.65
N GLU A 2 3.06 3.00 16.21
CA GLU A 2 3.80 3.99 15.42
C GLU A 2 5.13 3.42 14.93
N PHE A 3 5.60 3.93 13.79
CA PHE A 3 6.92 3.60 13.26
C PHE A 3 7.90 4.69 13.68
N ASP A 4 8.92 4.32 14.46
CA ASP A 4 9.93 5.25 14.94
C ASP A 4 11.13 5.27 13.96
N PRO A 5 11.30 6.33 13.14
CA PRO A 5 12.43 6.44 12.22
C PRO A 5 13.78 6.59 12.93
N HIS A 6 13.82 6.96 14.22
CA HIS A 6 15.07 6.97 14.98
C HIS A 6 15.53 5.55 15.34
N LYS A 7 14.58 4.66 15.63
CA LYS A 7 14.85 3.24 15.88
C LYS A 7 15.11 2.46 14.59
N TYR A 8 14.49 2.88 13.49
CA TYR A 8 14.61 2.27 12.17
C TYR A 8 15.03 3.32 11.12
N PRO A 9 16.29 3.78 11.13
CA PRO A 9 16.76 4.88 10.28
C PRO A 9 16.85 4.52 8.79
N HIS A 10 16.78 3.23 8.47
CA HIS A 10 16.79 2.70 7.11
C HIS A 10 15.61 1.74 6.95
N PRO A 11 14.38 2.28 6.80
CA PRO A 11 13.19 1.47 6.54
C PRO A 11 13.42 0.52 5.37
N GLY A 12 13.07 -0.76 5.57
CA GLY A 12 13.11 -1.81 4.56
C GLY A 12 11.85 -1.85 3.70
N HIS A 13 11.85 -2.79 2.75
CA HIS A 13 10.74 -3.01 1.80
C HIS A 13 9.47 -3.41 2.55
N GLU A 14 9.62 -4.32 3.49
CA GLU A 14 8.59 -4.80 4.39
C GLU A 14 8.03 -3.72 5.31
N ASP A 15 8.82 -2.71 5.68
CA ASP A 15 8.34 -1.61 6.51
C ASP A 15 7.36 -0.73 5.72
N ALA A 16 7.71 -0.40 4.48
CA ALA A 16 6.82 0.34 3.60
C ALA A 16 5.56 -0.48 3.27
N GLN A 17 5.69 -1.78 3.01
CA GLN A 17 4.53 -2.67 2.82
C GLN A 17 3.62 -2.67 4.05
N GLY A 18 4.18 -2.87 5.25
CA GLY A 18 3.44 -2.89 6.52
C GLY A 18 2.69 -1.59 6.79
N MET A 19 3.35 -0.44 6.60
CA MET A 19 2.72 0.89 6.72
C MET A 19 1.55 1.05 5.75
N LEU A 20 1.70 0.62 4.49
CA LEU A 20 0.63 0.69 3.49
C LEU A 20 -0.54 -0.25 3.81
N LEU A 21 -0.29 -1.44 4.36
CA LEU A 21 -1.34 -2.37 4.77
C LEU A 21 -2.17 -1.79 5.94
N GLU A 22 -1.50 -1.29 6.97
CA GLU A 22 -2.15 -0.65 8.13
C GLU A 22 -2.91 0.63 7.71
N LEU A 23 -2.33 1.46 6.85
CA LEU A 23 -3.01 2.64 6.30
C LEU A 23 -4.30 2.27 5.55
N GLY A 24 -4.24 1.24 4.71
CA GLY A 24 -5.42 0.76 3.99
C GLY A 24 -6.54 0.38 4.95
N LYS A 25 -6.21 -0.38 6.01
CA LYS A 25 -7.15 -0.75 7.06
C LYS A 25 -7.72 0.47 7.79
N ILE A 26 -6.88 1.42 8.22
CA ILE A 26 -7.31 2.67 8.89
C ILE A 26 -8.29 3.45 8.01
N TYR A 27 -8.09 3.44 6.69
CA TYR A 27 -8.94 4.11 5.72
C TYR A 27 -10.14 3.29 5.22
N GLY A 28 -10.38 2.11 5.81
CA GLY A 28 -11.53 1.27 5.50
C GLY A 28 -11.44 0.56 4.14
N TYR A 29 -10.23 0.17 3.74
CA TYR A 29 -9.97 -0.71 2.62
C TYR A 29 -9.56 -2.10 3.11
N GLU A 30 -9.85 -3.09 2.29
CA GLU A 30 -9.23 -4.40 2.40
C GLU A 30 -7.87 -4.40 1.70
N THR A 31 -6.89 -5.13 2.23
CA THR A 31 -5.50 -5.05 1.77
C THR A 31 -4.90 -6.43 1.52
N SER A 32 -4.02 -6.52 0.52
CA SER A 32 -3.28 -7.75 0.21
C SER A 32 -1.80 -7.48 0.00
N VAL A 33 -0.99 -8.49 0.28
CA VAL A 33 0.46 -8.55 0.05
C VAL A 33 0.82 -9.78 -0.79
N PRO A 34 1.90 -9.77 -1.60
CA PRO A 34 2.33 -10.93 -2.37
C PRO A 34 2.63 -12.16 -1.49
N PRO A 35 2.39 -13.39 -2.00
CA PRO A 35 2.63 -14.62 -1.26
C PRO A 35 4.06 -14.79 -0.73
N TYR A 36 5.06 -14.31 -1.49
CA TYR A 36 6.48 -14.43 -1.15
C TYR A 36 6.92 -13.45 -0.05
N ASP A 37 6.11 -12.42 0.26
CA ASP A 37 6.40 -11.42 1.29
C ASP A 37 5.60 -11.63 2.58
N ARG A 38 4.57 -12.49 2.57
CA ARG A 38 3.67 -12.75 3.71
C ARG A 38 4.36 -12.96 5.06
N LYS A 39 5.50 -13.68 5.07
CA LYS A 39 6.25 -14.02 6.30
C LYS A 39 7.28 -12.97 6.72
N LYS A 40 7.53 -11.94 5.91
CA LYS A 40 8.36 -10.80 6.30
C LYS A 40 7.69 -10.07 7.47
N LYS A 41 8.50 -9.42 8.31
CA LYS A 41 8.01 -8.76 9.52
C LYS A 41 7.98 -7.25 9.35
N PHE A 42 6.86 -6.66 9.72
CA PHE A 42 6.76 -5.23 10.01
C PHE A 42 6.60 -5.08 11.52
N LEU A 43 7.58 -4.45 12.16
CA LEU A 43 7.69 -4.41 13.63
C LEU A 43 7.68 -5.83 14.23
N ASP A 44 6.65 -6.19 15.00
CA ASP A 44 6.51 -7.47 15.69
C ASP A 44 5.58 -8.46 14.97
N ARG A 45 4.88 -8.05 13.90
CA ARG A 45 3.89 -8.85 13.17
C ARG A 45 4.34 -9.19 11.76
N THR A 46 3.88 -10.31 11.23
CA THR A 46 4.10 -10.66 9.83
C THR A 46 3.16 -9.86 8.92
N LEU A 47 3.54 -9.68 7.64
CA LEU A 47 2.69 -8.96 6.69
C LEU A 47 1.35 -9.68 6.45
N GLU A 48 1.29 -11.01 6.53
CA GLU A 48 0.02 -11.76 6.49
C GLU A 48 -0.87 -11.53 7.72
N GLU A 49 -0.30 -11.28 8.90
CA GLU A 49 -1.09 -10.96 10.11
C GLU A 49 -1.69 -9.55 10.03
N ILE A 50 -1.11 -8.69 9.20
CA ILE A 50 -1.52 -7.29 9.02
C ILE A 50 -2.51 -7.15 7.85
N ALA A 51 -2.23 -7.82 6.72
CA ALA A 51 -3.11 -7.85 5.57
C ALA A 51 -4.49 -8.38 5.94
N THR A 52 -5.54 -7.81 5.34
CA THR A 52 -6.91 -8.21 5.68
C THR A 52 -7.46 -9.27 4.71
N LEU A 53 -6.89 -9.38 3.51
CA LEU A 53 -7.16 -10.44 2.55
C LEU A 53 -6.01 -11.42 2.51
N GLU A 54 -6.33 -12.70 2.63
CA GLU A 54 -5.35 -13.77 2.49
C GLU A 54 -4.68 -13.73 1.10
N GLN A 55 -5.43 -13.41 0.05
CA GLN A 55 -4.94 -13.34 -1.32
C GLN A 55 -5.70 -12.31 -2.15
N VAL A 56 -5.11 -11.90 -3.28
CA VAL A 56 -5.80 -11.08 -4.27
C VAL A 56 -7.04 -11.83 -4.80
N PRO A 57 -8.25 -11.25 -4.65
CA PRO A 57 -9.49 -11.86 -5.11
C PRO A 57 -9.59 -11.86 -6.64
N PRO A 58 -10.39 -12.76 -7.23
CA PRO A 58 -10.63 -12.74 -8.67
C PRO A 58 -11.57 -11.57 -9.01
N PHE A 59 -11.02 -10.51 -9.61
CA PHE A 59 -11.79 -9.32 -10.02
C PHE A 59 -11.84 -9.13 -11.55
N THR A 60 -11.10 -9.94 -12.32
CA THR A 60 -11.00 -9.85 -13.79
C THR A 60 -10.34 -11.14 -14.35
N TYR A 61 -9.88 -11.10 -15.61
CA TYR A 61 -9.12 -12.16 -16.28
C TYR A 61 -7.97 -12.72 -15.42
N SER A 62 -7.78 -14.03 -15.48
CA SER A 62 -6.80 -14.77 -14.66
C SER A 62 -5.37 -14.26 -14.81
N ASP A 63 -4.95 -13.88 -16.02
CA ASP A 63 -3.59 -13.36 -16.26
C ASP A 63 -3.35 -12.01 -15.59
N ILE A 64 -4.36 -11.14 -15.56
CA ILE A 64 -4.28 -9.83 -14.89
C ILE A 64 -4.34 -10.00 -13.37
N VAL A 65 -5.15 -10.95 -12.88
CA VAL A 65 -5.13 -11.32 -11.45
C VAL A 65 -3.76 -11.86 -11.04
N ARG A 66 -3.10 -12.64 -11.91
CA ARG A 66 -1.72 -13.11 -11.67
C ARG A 66 -0.71 -11.96 -11.58
N ILE A 67 -0.84 -10.94 -12.44
CA ILE A 67 -0.02 -9.72 -12.35
C ILE A 67 -0.28 -8.99 -11.03
N ALA A 68 -1.55 -8.79 -10.68
CA ALA A 68 -1.95 -8.12 -9.45
C ALA A 68 -1.44 -8.82 -8.18
N ARG A 69 -1.34 -10.15 -8.18
CA ARG A 69 -0.74 -10.95 -7.07
C ARG A 69 0.74 -10.67 -6.83
N ALA A 70 1.43 -10.06 -7.80
CA ALA A 70 2.84 -9.70 -7.70
C ALA A 70 3.07 -8.22 -7.40
N ILE A 71 2.02 -7.42 -7.21
CA ILE A 71 2.11 -6.03 -6.79
C ILE A 71 2.29 -6.00 -5.26
N ASP A 72 3.26 -5.21 -4.79
CA ASP A 72 3.71 -5.22 -3.39
C ASP A 72 2.60 -4.96 -2.36
N VAL A 73 1.69 -4.02 -2.62
CA VAL A 73 0.47 -3.84 -1.82
C VAL A 73 -0.68 -3.43 -2.73
N MET A 74 -1.86 -4.02 -2.51
CA MET A 74 -3.11 -3.57 -3.15
C MET A 74 -4.18 -3.26 -2.12
N TRP A 75 -4.99 -2.24 -2.41
CA TRP A 75 -6.18 -1.90 -1.62
C TRP A 75 -7.46 -2.13 -2.43
N PHE A 76 -8.44 -2.74 -1.80
CA PHE A 76 -9.72 -3.13 -2.37
C PHE A 76 -10.87 -2.51 -1.60
N LYS A 77 -11.99 -2.34 -2.30
CA LYS A 77 -13.26 -1.91 -1.71
C LYS A 77 -14.42 -2.67 -2.36
N GLY A 78 -15.51 -2.84 -1.63
CA GLY A 78 -16.66 -3.62 -2.06
C GLY A 78 -17.14 -4.54 -0.94
N ASP A 79 -17.72 -5.66 -1.35
CA ASP A 79 -18.19 -6.73 -0.47
C ASP A 79 -17.35 -8.00 -0.68
N PRO A 80 -17.39 -8.98 0.25
CA PRO A 80 -16.61 -10.22 0.16
C PRO A 80 -16.70 -10.97 -1.17
N GLU A 81 -17.83 -10.88 -1.86
CA GLU A 81 -18.05 -11.53 -3.16
C GLU A 81 -17.60 -10.68 -4.37
N ARG A 82 -17.32 -9.39 -4.17
CA ARG A 82 -17.12 -8.39 -5.24
C ARG A 82 -16.06 -7.34 -4.89
N TRP A 83 -14.93 -7.77 -4.35
CA TRP A 83 -13.80 -6.88 -4.10
C TRP A 83 -13.25 -6.29 -5.39
N MET A 84 -13.21 -4.95 -5.45
CA MET A 84 -12.64 -4.23 -6.58
C MET A 84 -11.36 -3.49 -6.16
N PRO A 85 -10.25 -3.63 -6.91
CA PRO A 85 -9.04 -2.88 -6.62
C PRO A 85 -9.28 -1.39 -6.82
N ARG A 86 -8.69 -0.59 -5.93
CA ARG A 86 -8.77 0.88 -5.93
C ARG A 86 -7.39 1.51 -6.03
N PHE A 87 -6.41 0.93 -5.34
CA PHE A 87 -5.03 1.40 -5.32
C PHE A 87 -4.08 0.22 -5.45
N ALA A 88 -2.99 0.45 -6.18
CA ALA A 88 -1.91 -0.51 -6.37
C ALA A 88 -0.60 0.22 -6.08
N PHE A 89 0.23 -0.35 -5.21
CA PHE A 89 1.47 0.23 -4.75
C PHE A 89 2.62 -0.72 -5.07
N GLU A 90 3.61 -0.22 -5.80
CA GLU A 90 4.92 -0.85 -5.94
C GLU A 90 5.90 -0.14 -5.02
N VAL A 91 6.63 -0.90 -4.21
CA VAL A 91 7.59 -0.42 -3.23
C VAL A 91 8.98 -0.65 -3.81
N GLU A 92 9.55 0.39 -4.41
CA GLU A 92 10.79 0.27 -5.18
C GLU A 92 11.99 0.74 -4.37
N HIS A 93 12.65 -0.20 -3.71
CA HIS A 93 13.96 0.01 -3.06
C HIS A 93 15.16 -0.28 -3.94
N THR A 94 14.97 -1.14 -4.94
CA THR A 94 16.07 -1.76 -5.67
C THR A 94 16.35 -1.05 -7.00
N THR A 95 17.12 -1.69 -7.87
CA THR A 95 17.60 -1.10 -9.12
C THR A 95 16.61 -1.20 -10.28
N ASP A 96 15.43 -1.80 -10.16
CA ASP A 96 14.58 -2.08 -11.33
C ASP A 96 13.12 -1.61 -11.22
N ILE A 97 12.95 -0.29 -11.08
CA ILE A 97 11.66 0.44 -11.14
C ILE A 97 10.80 0.03 -12.35
N THR A 98 11.45 -0.34 -13.47
CA THR A 98 10.78 -0.73 -14.72
C THR A 98 9.83 -1.90 -14.53
N LYS A 99 10.18 -2.88 -13.68
CA LYS A 99 9.36 -4.07 -13.44
C LYS A 99 8.08 -3.72 -12.69
N GLY A 100 8.15 -2.94 -11.62
CA GLY A 100 6.97 -2.43 -10.93
C GLY A 100 6.09 -1.61 -11.86
N LEU A 101 6.68 -0.68 -12.62
CA LEU A 101 5.94 0.11 -13.61
C LEU A 101 5.23 -0.73 -14.67
N THR A 102 5.84 -1.84 -15.12
CA THR A 102 5.23 -2.76 -16.08
C THR A 102 3.99 -3.42 -15.49
N ARG A 103 4.05 -3.93 -14.25
CA ARG A 103 2.89 -4.52 -13.57
C ARG A 103 1.76 -3.50 -13.38
N LEU A 104 2.10 -2.28 -12.95
CA LEU A 104 1.13 -1.19 -12.79
C LEU A 104 0.49 -0.80 -14.12
N ASN A 105 1.27 -0.75 -15.20
CA ASN A 105 0.79 -0.43 -16.54
C ASN A 105 -0.18 -1.50 -17.07
N ASP A 106 0.15 -2.79 -16.92
CA ASP A 106 -0.70 -3.88 -17.38
C ASP A 106 -2.02 -3.95 -16.59
N LEU A 107 -1.95 -3.75 -15.26
CA LEU A 107 -3.15 -3.68 -14.43
C LEU A 107 -4.03 -2.49 -14.80
N HIS A 108 -3.45 -1.28 -14.90
CA HIS A 108 -4.20 -0.05 -15.16
C HIS A 108 -4.85 -0.05 -16.55
N GLN A 109 -4.18 -0.60 -17.57
CA GLN A 109 -4.76 -0.73 -18.91
C GLN A 109 -6.01 -1.62 -18.93
N THR A 110 -6.07 -2.63 -18.06
CA THR A 110 -7.26 -3.49 -17.93
C THR A 110 -8.31 -2.85 -17.04
N ILE A 111 -7.90 -2.25 -15.92
CA ILE A 111 -8.78 -1.70 -14.89
C ILE A 111 -8.41 -0.23 -14.61
N VAL A 112 -8.85 0.65 -15.51
CA VAL A 112 -8.49 2.09 -15.53
C VAL A 112 -8.83 2.86 -14.25
N GLN A 113 -9.72 2.32 -13.41
CA GLN A 113 -10.08 2.91 -12.12
C GLN A 113 -9.04 2.69 -11.02
N VAL A 114 -8.11 1.74 -11.18
CA VAL A 114 -7.04 1.49 -10.21
C VAL A 114 -6.03 2.63 -10.30
N LYS A 115 -5.75 3.26 -9.16
CA LYS A 115 -4.76 4.33 -9.08
C LYS A 115 -3.38 3.72 -8.79
N PRO A 116 -2.41 3.82 -9.70
CA PRO A 116 -1.08 3.26 -9.50
C PRO A 116 -0.19 4.23 -8.71
N PHE A 117 0.61 3.66 -7.81
CA PHE A 117 1.58 4.38 -7.01
C PHE A 117 2.92 3.66 -7.01
N VAL A 118 4.01 4.43 -7.02
CA VAL A 118 5.34 3.93 -6.70
C VAL A 118 5.80 4.62 -5.42
N VAL A 119 6.19 3.83 -4.43
CA VAL A 119 6.74 4.30 -3.16
C VAL A 119 8.22 3.97 -3.15
N LEU A 120 9.09 4.99 -3.04
CA LEU A 120 10.54 4.82 -3.18
C LEU A 120 11.34 5.74 -2.25
N PRO A 121 12.60 5.42 -1.94
CA PRO A 121 13.50 6.36 -1.26
C PRO A 121 13.69 7.65 -2.06
N GLU A 122 13.93 8.76 -1.38
CA GLU A 122 13.99 10.11 -1.98
C GLU A 122 15.04 10.22 -3.11
N ASP A 123 16.16 9.51 -3.00
CA ASP A 123 17.24 9.51 -4.01
C ASP A 123 16.84 8.83 -5.33
N LYS A 124 15.73 8.07 -5.36
CA LYS A 124 15.25 7.34 -6.55
C LYS A 124 14.23 8.12 -7.38
N ILE A 125 13.76 9.28 -6.93
CA ILE A 125 12.73 10.07 -7.63
C ILE A 125 13.13 10.35 -9.08
N LYS A 126 14.36 10.84 -9.31
CA LYS A 126 14.86 11.14 -10.67
C LYS A 126 14.85 9.91 -11.57
N LYS A 127 15.17 8.74 -11.01
CA LYS A 127 15.16 7.48 -11.77
C LYS A 127 13.73 7.10 -12.15
N PHE A 128 12.78 7.21 -11.22
CA PHE A 128 11.37 7.02 -11.53
C PHE A 128 10.90 7.96 -12.64
N GLU A 129 11.23 9.25 -12.57
CA GLU A 129 10.84 10.25 -13.57
C GLU A 129 11.36 9.92 -14.97
N ILE A 130 12.61 9.45 -15.07
CA ILE A 130 13.19 8.98 -16.33
C ILE A 130 12.42 7.76 -16.85
N GLU A 131 12.21 6.75 -16.01
CA GLU A 131 11.55 5.50 -16.45
C GLU A 131 10.10 5.74 -16.86
N ILE A 132 9.29 6.40 -16.03
CA ILE A 132 7.87 6.67 -16.32
C ILE A 132 7.69 7.54 -17.57
N SER A 133 8.69 8.33 -17.97
CA SER A 133 8.63 9.17 -19.17
C SER A 133 8.73 8.38 -20.47
N ARG A 134 9.18 7.13 -20.43
CA ARG A 134 9.33 6.26 -21.61
C ARG A 134 7.97 5.99 -22.25
N GLY A 135 7.94 5.92 -23.58
CA GLY A 135 6.70 5.73 -24.35
C GLY A 135 5.89 4.50 -23.95
N THR A 136 6.55 3.44 -23.49
CA THR A 136 5.94 2.21 -22.95
C THR A 136 4.93 2.48 -21.84
N PHE A 137 5.18 3.50 -21.00
CA PHE A 137 4.33 3.84 -19.85
C PHE A 137 3.41 5.03 -20.10
N SER A 138 3.20 5.42 -21.38
CA SER A 138 2.33 6.54 -21.76
C SER A 138 0.91 6.46 -21.17
N LYS A 139 0.38 5.25 -20.93
CA LYS A 139 -0.94 5.04 -20.34
C LYS A 139 -1.00 5.33 -18.85
N ILE A 140 0.11 5.22 -18.13
CA ILE A 140 0.17 5.47 -16.69
C ILE A 140 0.94 6.73 -16.31
N LYS A 141 1.61 7.39 -17.26
CA LYS A 141 2.49 8.53 -17.00
C LYS A 141 1.85 9.64 -16.18
N ASP A 142 0.62 10.03 -16.51
CA ASP A 142 -0.04 11.17 -15.83
C ASP A 142 -0.82 10.76 -14.57
N VAL A 143 -1.15 9.47 -14.45
CA VAL A 143 -1.99 8.92 -13.38
C VAL A 143 -1.18 8.25 -12.26
N CYS A 144 -0.01 7.67 -12.58
CA CYS A 144 0.87 7.04 -11.62
C CYS A 144 1.53 8.10 -10.74
N LYS A 145 1.41 7.96 -9.43
CA LYS A 145 1.96 8.92 -8.48
C LYS A 145 3.15 8.34 -7.73
N VAL A 146 4.21 9.13 -7.62
CA VAL A 146 5.36 8.80 -6.77
C VAL A 146 5.14 9.32 -5.36
N ARG A 147 5.51 8.52 -4.36
CA ARG A 147 5.57 8.91 -2.94
C ARG A 147 6.92 8.49 -2.38
N THR A 148 7.42 9.27 -1.44
CA THR A 148 8.70 8.99 -0.79
C THR A 148 8.50 8.29 0.54
N TYR A 149 9.56 7.69 1.08
CA TYR A 149 9.50 6.97 2.35
C TYR A 149 9.22 7.93 3.50
N ASN A 150 9.85 9.10 3.50
CA ASN A 150 9.56 10.13 4.49
C ASN A 150 8.07 10.53 4.46
N SER A 151 7.50 10.72 3.26
CA SER A 151 6.08 11.06 3.14
C SER A 151 5.15 9.93 3.59
N LEU A 152 5.54 8.66 3.40
CA LEU A 152 4.78 7.51 3.87
C LEU A 152 4.84 7.39 5.39
N ILE A 153 6.03 7.50 5.98
CA ILE A 153 6.24 7.43 7.43
C ILE A 153 5.46 8.53 8.14
N GLU A 154 5.53 9.77 7.64
CA GLU A 154 4.76 10.89 8.20
C GLU A 154 3.26 10.62 8.15
N LEU A 155 2.74 10.19 7.00
CA LEU A 155 1.32 9.88 6.85
C LEU A 155 0.89 8.74 7.76
N TYR A 156 1.69 7.68 7.84
CA TYR A 156 1.42 6.51 8.67
C TYR A 156 1.32 6.88 10.14
N ASN A 157 2.33 7.57 10.68
CA ASN A 157 2.34 7.93 12.10
C ASN A 157 1.17 8.85 12.46
N ARG A 158 0.90 9.88 11.64
CA ARG A 158 -0.26 10.76 11.83
C ARG A 158 -1.59 10.01 11.75
N ALA A 159 -1.72 9.05 10.85
CA ALA A 159 -2.93 8.26 10.70
C ALA A 159 -3.16 7.33 11.90
N VAL A 160 -2.10 6.71 12.43
CA VAL A 160 -2.14 5.86 13.64
C VAL A 160 -2.54 6.69 14.85
N GLU A 161 -1.89 7.83 15.09
CA GLU A 161 -2.20 8.76 16.18
C GLU A 161 -3.66 9.22 16.10
N HIS A 162 -4.08 9.74 14.95
CA HIS A 162 -5.46 10.18 14.73
C HIS A 162 -6.47 9.04 14.92
N HIS A 163 -6.17 7.83 14.43
CA HIS A 163 -7.05 6.67 14.61
C HIS A 163 -7.18 6.28 16.09
N SER A 164 -6.11 6.35 16.88
CA SER A 164 -6.13 6.11 18.32
C SER A 164 -7.02 7.14 19.02
N ILE A 165 -6.76 8.43 18.81
CA ILE A 165 -7.52 9.53 19.43
C ILE A 165 -9.01 9.44 19.05
N LYS A 166 -9.32 9.22 17.76
CA LYS A 166 -10.70 9.07 17.29
C LYS A 166 -11.39 7.88 17.95
N SER A 167 -10.70 6.75 18.09
CA SER A 167 -11.24 5.54 18.70
C SER A 167 -11.51 5.72 20.19
N GLU A 168 -10.64 6.42 20.92
CA GLU A 168 -10.86 6.76 22.33
C GLU A 168 -12.03 7.73 22.50
N PHE A 169 -12.09 8.78 21.67
CA PHE A 169 -13.15 9.79 21.72
C PHE A 169 -14.54 9.19 21.43
N LEU A 170 -14.64 8.32 20.42
CA LEU A 170 -15.90 7.66 20.04
C LEU A 170 -16.19 6.40 20.87
N GLY A 171 -15.16 5.83 21.50
CA GLY A 171 -15.17 4.52 22.14
C GLY A 171 -15.18 4.59 23.68
N LYS A 172 -16.19 5.23 24.26
CA LYS A 172 -16.81 4.95 25.57
C LYS A 172 -17.90 5.98 25.86
N SER A 173 -19.10 5.55 26.20
CA SER A 173 -20.03 6.41 26.94
C SER A 173 -19.42 6.69 28.31
N LEU A 174 -19.24 7.96 28.67
CA LEU A 174 -19.05 8.36 30.06
C LEU A 174 -20.29 7.90 30.84
N THR A 175 -20.20 6.78 31.56
CA THR A 175 -21.14 6.48 32.63
C THR A 175 -20.95 7.53 33.70
N PHE A 176 -21.73 8.61 33.65
CA PHE A 176 -21.88 9.50 34.79
C PHE A 176 -22.48 8.66 35.91
N GLN A 177 -21.67 8.36 36.93
CA GLN A 177 -22.21 7.89 38.20
C GLN A 177 -23.15 8.98 38.69
N LYS A 178 -24.45 8.64 38.77
CA LYS A 178 -25.45 9.53 39.36
C LYS A 178 -25.03 9.82 40.81
N PRO A 179 -25.15 11.07 41.28
CA PRO A 179 -24.75 11.48 42.62
C PRO A 179 -25.50 10.71 43.72
#